data_AF-A0A1M2ZQJ8-F1
#
_entry.id   AF-A0A1M2ZQJ8-F1
#
_cell.length_a   1.000
_cell.length_b   1.000
_cell.length_c   1.000
_cell.angle_alpha   90.00
_cell.angle_beta   90.00
_cell.angle_gamma   90.00
#
_symmetry.space_group_name_H-M   'P 1'
#
loop_
_entity.id
_entity.type
_entity.pdbx_description
1 polymer ?
#
loop_
_entity_poly.entity_id
_entity_poly.type
_entity_poly.pdbx_seq_one_letter_code
_entity_poly.pdbx_strand_id
1 'polypeptide(L)'
;MLSSPKPLASLSSGLLARKGQARPAMRPQGYANLASAGDALGWNDMGDAPAVAPAPPVLAERGALREEVERAPAPAAIHVSVATAVRLRRETAHRRKAAFTLRLDEDRHLRLRLASATRNRSAQQIVTEALDAFIASLPEVETLVAQLPPRKKR
;
A
#
# COMPACT_ATOMS: atom_id res chain seq x y z
N MET A 1 -1.70 31.56 45.18
CA MET A 1 -3.08 31.72 44.65
C MET A 1 -3.17 30.98 43.33
N LEU A 2 -3.69 29.75 43.33
CA LEU A 2 -3.87 28.96 42.10
C LEU A 2 -5.36 29.00 41.72
N SER A 3 -5.65 29.56 40.54
CA SER A 3 -6.99 29.69 39.98
C SER A 3 -7.45 28.33 39.45
N SER A 4 -8.50 27.77 40.06
CA SER A 4 -9.14 26.53 39.61
C SER A 4 -9.82 26.73 38.24
N PRO A 5 -9.71 25.77 37.30
CA PRO A 5 -10.35 25.90 35.99
C PRO A 5 -11.88 25.89 36.13
N LYS A 6 -12.55 26.80 35.41
CA LYS A 6 -14.02 26.90 35.37
C LYS A 6 -14.61 25.56 34.88
N PRO A 7 -15.64 25.00 35.53
CA PRO A 7 -16.22 23.74 35.12
C PRO A 7 -16.80 23.86 33.71
N LEU A 8 -16.39 22.95 32.81
CA LEU A 8 -17.00 22.80 31.49
C LEU A 8 -18.47 22.41 31.67
N ALA A 9 -19.38 23.18 31.06
CA ALA A 9 -20.81 22.94 31.16
C ALA A 9 -21.15 21.54 30.62
N SER A 10 -21.53 20.62 31.51
CA SER A 10 -21.99 19.29 31.09
C SER A 10 -23.44 19.39 30.63
N LEU A 11 -23.72 18.77 29.47
CA LEU A 11 -25.05 18.77 28.87
C LEU A 11 -25.94 17.83 29.69
N SER A 12 -26.73 18.39 30.60
CA SER A 12 -27.73 17.62 31.35
C SER A 12 -28.82 17.11 30.41
N SER A 13 -29.41 15.96 30.72
CA SER A 13 -30.50 15.32 29.98
C SER A 13 -31.71 16.26 29.79
N GLY A 14 -31.91 17.24 30.67
CA GLY A 14 -32.91 18.31 30.51
C GLY A 14 -32.57 19.35 29.42
N LEU A 15 -31.28 19.65 29.20
CA LEU A 15 -30.79 20.52 28.11
C LEU A 15 -30.89 19.80 26.75
N LEU A 16 -30.63 18.48 26.70
CA LEU A 16 -30.83 17.64 25.52
C LEU A 16 -32.32 17.50 25.16
N ALA A 17 -33.20 17.30 26.15
CA ALA A 17 -34.63 17.12 25.92
C ALA A 17 -35.31 18.39 25.39
N ARG A 18 -34.83 19.58 25.75
CA ARG A 18 -35.35 20.85 25.18
C ARG A 18 -34.92 21.11 23.74
N LYS A 19 -33.88 20.41 23.24
CA LYS A 19 -33.60 20.30 21.79
C LYS A 19 -34.45 19.23 21.10
N GLY A 20 -35.50 18.72 21.75
CA GLY A 20 -36.47 17.79 21.16
C GLY A 20 -37.72 18.46 20.56
N GLN A 21 -37.87 19.79 20.71
CA GLN A 21 -39.05 20.53 20.23
C GLN A 21 -38.76 21.51 19.09
N ALA A 22 -37.53 21.48 18.54
CA ALA A 22 -37.24 22.21 17.32
C ALA A 22 -37.95 21.50 16.15
N ARG A 23 -39.10 22.03 15.74
CA ARG A 23 -39.73 21.66 14.46
C ARG A 23 -38.66 21.77 13.36
N PRO A 24 -38.48 20.75 12.51
CA PRO A 24 -37.59 20.85 11.36
C PRO A 24 -37.97 22.08 10.55
N ALA A 25 -37.03 23.01 10.35
CA ALA A 25 -37.24 24.17 9.48
C ALA A 25 -37.53 23.74 8.03
N MET A 26 -37.22 22.50 7.70
CA MET A 26 -37.55 21.87 6.44
C MET A 26 -38.67 20.85 6.63
N ARG A 27 -39.78 21.08 5.93
CA ARG A 27 -40.71 19.99 5.54
C ARG A 27 -39.85 18.82 5.04
N PRO A 28 -40.09 17.57 5.46
CA PRO A 28 -39.54 16.44 4.75
C PRO A 28 -40.15 16.48 3.35
N GLN A 29 -39.42 17.06 2.40
CA GLN A 29 -39.62 16.82 0.98
C GLN A 29 -39.56 15.31 0.84
N GLY A 30 -40.70 14.69 0.58
CA GLY A 30 -40.87 13.25 0.62
C GLY A 30 -39.78 12.57 -0.22
N TYR A 31 -39.08 11.62 0.41
CA TYR A 31 -38.08 10.77 -0.25
C TYR A 31 -38.71 9.84 -1.32
N ALA A 32 -40.03 9.88 -1.51
CA ALA A 32 -40.74 9.05 -2.48
C ALA A 32 -40.73 9.62 -3.92
N ASN A 33 -40.43 10.91 -4.14
CA ASN A 33 -40.53 11.51 -5.48
C ASN A 33 -39.20 11.90 -6.13
N LEU A 34 -38.06 11.80 -5.45
CA LEU A 34 -36.78 12.17 -6.07
C LEU A 34 -36.29 11.11 -7.07
N ALA A 35 -36.71 9.85 -6.92
CA ALA A 35 -36.41 8.80 -7.90
C ALA A 35 -37.14 9.03 -9.24
N SER A 36 -38.29 9.71 -9.24
CA SER A 36 -39.05 9.99 -10.47
C SER A 36 -38.87 11.43 -10.97
N ALA A 37 -38.53 12.38 -10.10
CA ALA A 37 -38.26 13.77 -10.50
C ALA A 37 -36.84 13.97 -11.06
N GLY A 38 -35.89 13.10 -10.72
CA GLY A 38 -34.54 13.13 -11.30
C GLY A 38 -34.54 12.88 -12.81
N ASP A 39 -35.40 11.95 -13.26
CA ASP A 39 -35.54 11.61 -14.69
C ASP A 39 -36.41 12.62 -15.46
N ALA A 40 -37.27 13.39 -14.78
CA ALA A 40 -38.14 14.39 -15.41
C ALA A 40 -37.44 15.75 -15.69
N LEU A 41 -36.22 15.95 -15.18
CA LEU A 41 -35.47 17.21 -15.34
C LEU A 41 -34.66 17.30 -16.64
N GLY A 42 -34.84 16.37 -17.57
CA GLY A 42 -34.21 16.45 -18.91
C GLY A 42 -32.68 16.40 -18.90
N TRP A 43 -32.04 16.21 -17.74
CA TRP A 43 -30.59 16.01 -17.62
C TRP A 43 -30.14 14.65 -18.16
N ASN A 44 -31.05 13.66 -18.17
CA ASN A 44 -30.84 12.34 -18.72
C ASN A 44 -31.40 12.20 -20.16
N ASP A 45 -32.00 13.25 -20.71
CA ASP A 45 -32.54 13.32 -22.08
C ASP A 45 -31.61 14.17 -22.98
N MET A 46 -30.30 13.96 -22.82
CA MET A 46 -29.32 14.32 -23.84
C MET A 46 -29.24 13.13 -24.79
N GLY A 47 -29.97 13.27 -25.90
CA GLY A 47 -30.36 12.22 -26.83
C GLY A 47 -29.28 11.23 -27.21
N ASP A 48 -29.74 9.99 -27.43
CA ASP A 48 -29.03 8.81 -27.94
C ASP A 48 -27.67 8.52 -27.29
N ALA A 49 -27.53 7.32 -26.73
CA ALA A 49 -26.26 6.84 -26.20
C ALA A 49 -25.12 7.18 -27.20
N PRO A 50 -24.13 8.00 -26.82
CA PRO A 50 -23.07 8.33 -27.74
C PRO A 50 -22.43 7.02 -28.17
N ALA A 51 -22.44 6.76 -29.47
CA ALA A 51 -21.67 5.71 -30.10
C ALA A 51 -20.28 5.72 -29.44
N VAL A 52 -19.89 4.60 -28.82
CA VAL A 52 -18.66 4.39 -28.02
C VAL A 52 -17.60 5.44 -28.37
N ALA A 53 -17.61 6.55 -27.63
CA ALA A 53 -16.70 7.64 -27.92
C ALA A 53 -15.28 7.11 -27.65
N PRO A 54 -14.31 7.34 -28.55
CA PRO A 54 -12.94 6.92 -28.31
C PRO A 54 -12.49 7.49 -26.96
N ALA A 55 -11.85 6.64 -26.14
CA ALA A 55 -11.37 7.04 -24.83
C ALA A 55 -10.59 8.37 -24.92
N PRO A 56 -10.78 9.31 -23.99
CA PRO A 56 -10.11 10.61 -24.05
C PRO A 56 -8.59 10.40 -24.11
N PRO A 57 -7.86 11.20 -24.91
CA PRO A 57 -6.46 10.96 -25.25
C PRO A 57 -5.56 10.83 -24.00
N VAL A 58 -5.88 11.55 -22.93
CA VAL A 58 -5.19 11.48 -21.63
C VAL A 58 -5.23 10.10 -20.96
N LEU A 59 -6.26 9.28 -21.17
CA LEU A 59 -6.32 7.93 -20.63
C LEU A 59 -5.47 6.96 -21.44
N ALA A 60 -5.43 7.13 -22.77
CA ALA A 60 -4.54 6.38 -23.65
C ALA A 60 -3.07 6.71 -23.39
N GLU A 61 -2.74 7.99 -23.21
CA GLU A 61 -1.40 8.47 -22.84
C GLU A 61 -0.95 7.91 -21.48
N ARG A 62 -1.84 7.87 -20.47
CA ARG A 62 -1.52 7.25 -19.17
C ARG A 62 -1.26 5.75 -19.29
N GLY A 63 -1.98 5.04 -20.14
CA GLY A 63 -1.74 3.63 -20.45
C GLY A 63 -0.36 3.43 -21.08
N ALA A 64 -0.04 4.22 -22.11
CA ALA A 64 1.24 4.20 -22.80
C ALA A 64 2.42 4.52 -21.87
N LEU A 65 2.29 5.55 -21.03
CA LEU A 65 3.31 5.92 -20.03
C LEU A 65 3.53 4.82 -18.99
N ARG A 66 2.46 4.13 -18.56
CA ARG A 66 2.57 3.00 -17.62
C ARG A 66 3.33 1.84 -18.25
N GLU A 67 3.01 1.51 -19.50
CA GLU A 67 3.73 0.48 -20.26
C GLU A 67 5.20 0.87 -20.51
N GLU A 68 5.49 2.15 -20.74
CA GLU A 68 6.85 2.65 -20.94
C GLU A 68 7.68 2.59 -19.66
N VAL A 69 7.09 2.96 -18.52
CA VAL A 69 7.73 2.81 -17.20
C VAL A 69 7.96 1.34 -16.84
N GLU A 70 7.04 0.45 -17.20
CA GLU A 70 7.18 -1.00 -16.99
C GLU A 70 8.20 -1.64 -17.95
N ARG A 71 8.39 -1.05 -19.14
CA ARG A 71 9.39 -1.45 -20.16
C ARG A 71 10.78 -0.87 -19.91
N ALA A 72 10.92 0.11 -19.01
CA ALA A 72 12.21 0.69 -18.67
C ALA A 72 13.21 -0.44 -18.34
N PRO A 73 14.42 -0.42 -18.93
CA PRO A 73 15.37 -1.51 -18.76
C PRO A 73 15.70 -1.68 -17.27
N ALA A 74 15.69 -2.93 -16.82
CA ALA A 74 16.12 -3.28 -15.46
C ALA A 74 17.46 -2.59 -15.17
N PRO A 75 17.66 -2.02 -13.97
CA PRO A 75 18.87 -1.29 -13.64
C PRO A 75 20.08 -2.18 -13.92
N ALA A 76 20.99 -1.70 -14.76
CA ALA A 76 22.23 -2.41 -15.08
C ALA A 76 22.98 -2.72 -13.77
N ALA A 77 23.41 -3.97 -13.61
CA ALA A 77 24.06 -4.43 -12.39
C ALA A 77 25.28 -3.56 -12.07
N ILE A 78 25.29 -2.92 -10.90
CA ILE A 78 26.42 -2.12 -10.42
C ILE A 78 27.53 -3.07 -9.99
N HIS A 79 28.72 -2.92 -10.57
CA HIS A 79 29.88 -3.74 -10.21
C HIS A 79 30.34 -3.42 -8.77
N VAL A 80 30.34 -4.41 -7.89
CA VAL A 80 30.78 -4.27 -6.49
C VAL A 80 32.27 -4.56 -6.38
N SER A 81 33.04 -3.68 -5.71
CA SER A 81 34.47 -3.91 -5.48
C SER A 81 34.71 -4.96 -4.38
N VAL A 82 35.82 -5.70 -4.48
CA VAL A 82 36.26 -6.66 -3.44
C VAL A 82 36.43 -5.98 -2.09
N ALA A 83 36.94 -4.75 -2.07
CA ALA A 83 37.08 -3.96 -0.84
C ALA A 83 35.72 -3.70 -0.16
N THR A 84 34.68 -3.40 -0.95
CA THR A 84 33.31 -3.25 -0.45
C THR A 84 32.78 -4.56 0.12
N ALA A 85 32.98 -5.69 -0.58
CA ALA A 85 32.55 -7.01 -0.12
C ALA A 85 33.23 -7.43 1.20
N VAL A 86 34.53 -7.11 1.38
CA VAL A 86 35.26 -7.35 2.64
C VAL A 86 34.65 -6.55 3.80
N ARG A 87 34.27 -5.29 3.57
CA ARG A 87 33.62 -4.46 4.60
C ARG A 87 32.27 -5.05 5.03
N LEU A 88 31.41 -5.38 4.06
CA LEU A 88 30.11 -6.00 4.31
C LEU A 88 30.22 -7.32 5.10
N ARG A 89 31.25 -8.13 4.79
CA ARG A 89 31.52 -9.37 5.55
C ARG A 89 31.88 -9.12 7.01
N ARG A 90 32.60 -8.04 7.32
CA ARG A 90 32.93 -7.69 8.71
C ARG A 90 31.68 -7.25 9.46
N GLU A 91 30.86 -6.40 8.85
CA GLU A 91 29.62 -5.88 9.41
C GLU A 91 28.59 -6.99 9.69
N THR A 92 28.55 -8.03 8.84
CA THR A 92 27.64 -9.18 9.01
C THR A 92 28.20 -10.27 9.92
N ALA A 93 29.46 -10.19 10.35
CA ALA A 93 30.11 -11.26 11.14
C ALA A 93 29.58 -11.40 12.58
N HIS A 94 28.83 -10.41 13.07
CA HIS A 94 28.51 -10.26 14.49
C HIS A 94 27.33 -11.10 14.97
N ARG A 95 26.52 -11.70 14.08
CA ARG A 95 25.34 -12.49 14.49
C ARG A 95 25.15 -13.70 13.58
N ARG A 96 24.86 -14.87 14.19
CA ARG A 96 24.49 -16.09 13.46
C ARG A 96 23.18 -15.93 12.69
N LYS A 97 22.28 -15.07 13.17
CA LYS A 97 21.00 -14.71 12.53
C LYS A 97 20.80 -13.20 12.63
N ALA A 98 20.49 -12.56 11.51
CA ALA A 98 20.07 -11.17 11.48
C ALA A 98 18.54 -11.10 11.51
N ALA A 99 17.98 -10.17 12.29
CA ALA A 99 16.57 -9.85 12.22
C ALA A 99 16.37 -8.75 11.18
N PHE A 100 15.40 -8.93 10.30
CA PHE A 100 15.04 -7.99 9.27
C PHE A 100 13.54 -7.70 9.36
N THR A 101 13.18 -6.42 9.31
CA THR A 101 11.79 -5.97 9.27
C THR A 101 11.43 -5.59 7.84
N LEU A 102 10.52 -6.33 7.22
CA LEU A 102 9.99 -6.04 5.89
C LEU A 102 8.75 -5.16 6.00
N ARG A 103 8.71 -4.07 5.23
CA ARG A 103 7.49 -3.29 5.03
C ARG A 103 6.84 -3.76 3.73
N LEU A 104 5.58 -4.19 3.82
CA LEU A 104 4.77 -4.61 2.67
C LEU A 104 3.57 -3.68 2.54
N ASP A 105 3.22 -3.35 1.31
CA ASP A 105 1.92 -2.80 0.97
C ASP A 105 0.81 -3.84 1.22
N GLU A 106 -0.44 -3.35 1.27
CA GLU A 106 -1.61 -4.16 1.59
C GLU A 106 -1.77 -5.35 0.63
N ASP A 107 -1.63 -5.11 -0.68
CA ASP A 107 -1.78 -6.13 -1.71
C ASP A 107 -0.73 -7.24 -1.57
N ARG A 108 0.55 -6.87 -1.39
CA ARG A 108 1.62 -7.86 -1.19
C ARG A 108 1.43 -8.64 0.11
N HIS A 109 0.99 -7.99 1.18
CA HIS A 109 0.73 -8.66 2.44
C HIS A 109 -0.43 -9.67 2.32
N LEU A 110 -1.54 -9.29 1.66
CA LEU A 110 -2.66 -10.19 1.39
C LEU A 110 -2.21 -11.43 0.59
N ARG A 111 -1.45 -11.22 -0.48
CA ARG A 111 -0.91 -12.31 -1.31
C ARG A 111 -0.01 -13.25 -0.50
N LEU A 112 0.87 -12.70 0.35
CA LEU A 112 1.73 -13.51 1.22
C LEU A 112 0.92 -14.34 2.24
N ARG A 113 -0.16 -13.78 2.79
CA ARG A 113 -1.06 -14.49 3.72
C ARG A 113 -1.80 -15.63 3.01
N LEU A 114 -2.33 -15.39 1.81
CA LEU A 114 -2.97 -16.42 1.00
C LEU A 114 -1.99 -17.52 0.57
N ALA A 115 -0.76 -17.15 0.18
CA ALA A 115 0.29 -18.12 -0.14
C ALA A 115 0.62 -19.01 1.08
N SER A 116 0.70 -18.41 2.28
CA SER A 116 0.93 -19.15 3.53
C SER A 116 -0.18 -20.16 3.81
N ALA A 117 -1.45 -19.74 3.65
CA ALA A 117 -2.61 -20.59 3.88
C ALA A 117 -2.70 -21.75 2.87
N THR A 118 -2.48 -21.48 1.59
CA THR A 118 -2.58 -22.48 0.50
C THR A 118 -1.44 -23.50 0.53
N ARG A 119 -0.23 -23.08 0.92
CA ARG A 119 0.96 -23.94 0.97
C ARG A 119 1.16 -24.62 2.32
N ASN A 120 0.33 -24.29 3.32
CA ASN A 120 0.49 -24.70 4.72
C ASN A 120 1.91 -24.47 5.26
N ARG A 121 2.48 -23.30 4.94
CA ARG A 121 3.83 -22.89 5.34
C ARG A 121 3.77 -21.51 5.99
N SER A 122 4.71 -21.22 6.88
CA SER A 122 4.77 -19.88 7.48
C SER A 122 5.28 -18.84 6.46
N ALA A 123 4.85 -17.60 6.62
CA ALA A 123 5.33 -16.49 5.79
C ALA A 123 6.87 -16.37 5.81
N GLN A 124 7.49 -16.65 6.97
CA GLN A 124 8.95 -16.67 7.09
C GLN A 124 9.59 -17.72 6.17
N GLN A 125 9.06 -18.96 6.15
CA GLN A 125 9.59 -20.02 5.29
C GLN A 125 9.48 -19.67 3.81
N ILE A 126 8.32 -19.15 3.39
CA ILE A 126 8.09 -18.74 1.99
C ILE A 126 9.09 -17.66 1.57
N VAL A 127 9.29 -16.64 2.42
CA VAL A 127 10.21 -15.54 2.12
C VAL A 127 11.67 -16.00 2.15
N THR A 128 12.05 -16.89 3.07
CA THR A 128 13.40 -17.46 3.12
C THR A 128 13.70 -18.29 1.87
N GLU A 129 12.78 -19.19 1.47
CA GLU A 129 12.94 -20.02 0.28
C GLU A 129 13.03 -19.17 -0.99
N ALA A 130 12.19 -18.14 -1.12
CA ALA A 130 12.25 -17.21 -2.24
C ALA A 130 13.57 -16.42 -2.28
N LEU A 131 14.08 -16.01 -1.11
CA LEU A 131 15.37 -15.31 -1.01
C LEU A 131 16.53 -16.24 -1.40
N ASP A 132 16.55 -17.47 -0.90
CA ASP A 132 17.59 -18.45 -1.22
C ASP A 132 17.59 -18.75 -2.73
N ALA A 133 16.41 -18.95 -3.33
CA ALA A 133 16.27 -19.16 -4.77
C ALA A 133 16.74 -17.94 -5.59
N PHE A 134 16.42 -16.73 -5.12
CA PHE A 134 16.86 -15.49 -5.79
C PHE A 134 18.38 -15.32 -5.71
N ILE A 135 19.00 -15.55 -4.55
CA ILE A 135 20.46 -15.47 -4.40
C ILE A 135 21.15 -16.52 -5.28
N ALA A 136 20.59 -17.74 -5.36
CA ALA A 136 21.11 -18.79 -6.24
C ALA A 136 21.06 -18.42 -7.73
N SER A 137 20.17 -17.52 -8.14
CA SER A 137 20.14 -17.01 -9.52
C SER A 137 21.21 -15.95 -9.84
N LEU A 138 22.03 -15.54 -8.86
CA LEU A 138 23.02 -14.47 -8.99
C LEU A 138 24.45 -15.04 -8.85
N PRO A 139 25.03 -15.64 -9.91
CA PRO A 139 26.37 -16.24 -9.85
C PRO A 139 27.46 -15.21 -9.54
N GLU A 140 27.24 -13.91 -9.85
CA GLU A 140 28.22 -12.86 -9.52
C GLU A 140 28.41 -12.73 -8.00
N VAL A 141 27.37 -13.00 -7.21
CA VAL A 141 27.45 -12.95 -5.74
C VAL A 141 28.36 -14.06 -5.22
N GLU A 142 28.26 -15.26 -5.78
CA GLU A 142 29.12 -16.39 -5.39
C GLU A 142 30.58 -16.13 -5.74
N THR A 143 30.86 -15.58 -6.93
CA THR A 143 32.23 -15.22 -7.33
C THR A 143 32.84 -14.16 -6.41
N LEU A 144 32.06 -13.15 -6.00
CA LEU A 144 32.50 -12.15 -5.02
C LEU A 144 32.78 -12.78 -3.65
N VAL A 145 31.96 -13.73 -3.20
CA VAL A 145 32.19 -14.45 -1.94
C VAL A 145 33.46 -15.29 -2.00
N ALA A 146 33.74 -15.96 -3.13
CA ALA A 146 34.94 -16.77 -3.33
C ALA A 146 36.24 -15.94 -3.27
N GLN A 147 36.19 -14.66 -3.65
CA GLN A 147 37.34 -13.74 -3.60
C GLN A 147 37.64 -13.22 -2.17
N LEU A 148 36.78 -13.50 -1.18
CA LEU A 148 36.96 -12.99 0.18
C LEU A 148 37.97 -13.84 0.97
N PRO A 149 38.83 -13.21 1.80
CA PRO A 149 39.79 -13.93 2.63
C PRO A 149 39.07 -14.88 3.61
N PRO A 150 39.69 -15.99 4.06
CA PRO A 150 39.05 -16.92 4.98
C PRO A 150 38.65 -16.24 6.30
N ARG A 151 37.57 -16.74 6.91
CA ARG A 151 37.01 -16.17 8.13
C ARG A 151 37.94 -16.55 9.28
N LYS A 152 38.65 -15.58 9.88
CA LYS A 152 39.51 -15.85 11.04
C LYS A 152 38.62 -16.37 12.17
N LYS A 153 38.76 -17.66 12.51
CA LYS A 153 38.09 -18.25 13.68
C LYS A 153 38.62 -17.49 14.91
N ARG A 154 37.72 -16.84 15.64
CA ARG A 154 37.97 -16.30 16.96
C ARG A 154 37.74 -17.38 17.99
#